data_AF-A0A552ZME2-F1
#
_entry.id   AF-A0A552ZME2-F1
#
_cell.length_a   1.000
_cell.length_b   1.000
_cell.length_c   1.000
_cell.angle_alpha   90.00
_cell.angle_beta   90.00
_cell.angle_gamma   90.00
#
_symmetry.space_group_name_H-M   'P 1'
#
loop_
_entity.id
_entity.type
_entity.pdbx_description
1 polymer ?
#
loop_
_entity_poly.entity_id
_entity_poly.type
_entity_poly.pdbx_seq_one_letter_code
_entity_poly.pdbx_strand_id
1 'polypeptide(L)'
;MSAARGWRFWAAFAVATLLIAGGLSYLASSSPDGLDSATLQGCQVVETADGEQLQGDCIAQHADRHALEQSPLADYSLGGRDGTGGVAGVAGVAVTVLLASGAFWLIARSRRASAPAAPAVEH
;
A
#
# COMPACT_ATOMS: atom_id res chain seq x y z
N MET A 1 28.00 21.86 -1.06
CA MET A 1 27.05 22.06 0.06
C MET A 1 25.62 21.89 -0.46
N SER A 2 25.11 20.66 -0.61
CA SER A 2 23.73 20.43 -1.12
C SER A 2 23.07 19.15 -0.58
N ALA A 3 23.84 18.16 -0.14
CA ALA A 3 23.31 16.88 0.33
C ALA A 3 22.37 16.99 1.54
N ALA A 4 22.65 17.90 2.48
CA ALA A 4 21.83 18.10 3.67
C ALA A 4 20.43 18.66 3.37
N ARG A 5 20.26 19.44 2.29
CA ARG A 5 18.95 19.98 1.90
C ARG A 5 18.13 18.94 1.11
N GLY A 6 18.78 18.10 0.31
CA GLY A 6 18.16 16.95 -0.35
C GLY A 6 17.71 15.87 0.63
N TRP A 7 18.54 15.51 1.61
CA TRP A 7 18.19 14.51 2.64
C TRP A 7 16.94 14.91 3.44
N ARG A 8 16.86 16.19 3.84
CA ARG A 8 15.70 16.72 4.59
C ARG A 8 14.42 16.66 3.76
N PHE A 9 14.50 16.89 2.45
CA PHE A 9 13.37 16.74 1.53
C PHE A 9 12.89 15.28 1.46
N TRP A 10 13.81 14.33 1.26
CA TRP A 10 13.47 12.90 1.24
C TRP A 10 12.92 12.40 2.57
N ALA A 11 13.47 12.84 3.69
CA ALA A 11 12.96 12.51 5.02
C ALA A 11 11.55 13.07 5.25
N ALA A 12 11.30 14.32 4.87
CA ALA A 12 9.96 14.92 4.97
C ALA A 12 8.94 14.19 4.10
N PHE A 13 9.33 13.82 2.87
CA PHE A 13 8.47 13.06 1.97
C PHE A 13 8.17 11.66 2.51
N ALA A 14 9.17 10.96 3.04
CA ALA A 14 8.98 9.65 3.67
C ALA A 14 8.04 9.71 4.88
N VAL A 15 8.19 10.74 5.73
CA VAL A 15 7.27 10.98 6.86
C VAL A 15 5.86 11.25 6.35
N ALA A 16 5.69 12.11 5.33
CA ALA A 16 4.39 12.37 4.73
C ALA A 16 3.75 11.09 4.16
N THR A 17 4.52 10.25 3.46
CA THR A 17 4.03 8.97 2.93
C THR A 17 3.58 8.03 4.05
N LEU A 18 4.34 7.93 5.14
CA LEU A 18 3.96 7.09 6.29
C LEU A 18 2.71 7.62 6.99
N LEU A 19 2.58 8.94 7.14
CA LEU A 19 1.39 9.56 7.73
C LEU A 19 0.14 9.36 6.87
N ILE A 20 0.27 9.41 5.54
CA ILE A 20 -0.83 9.14 4.62
C ILE A 20 -1.19 7.65 4.65
N ALA A 21 -0.22 6.77 4.48
CA ALA A 21 -0.45 5.32 4.37
C ALA A 21 -0.89 4.67 5.69
N GLY A 22 -0.41 5.17 6.83
CA GLY A 22 -0.78 4.66 8.14
C GLY A 22 -1.89 5.46 8.80
N GLY A 23 -1.74 6.79 8.85
CA GLY A 23 -2.64 7.68 9.59
C GLY A 23 -3.93 7.98 8.84
N LEU A 24 -3.84 8.54 7.62
CA LEU A 24 -5.03 8.89 6.85
C LEU A 24 -5.84 7.68 6.38
N SER A 25 -5.22 6.49 6.29
CA SER A 25 -5.95 5.24 6.00
C SER A 25 -7.02 4.89 7.04
N TYR A 26 -6.89 5.36 8.29
CA TYR A 26 -7.94 5.21 9.31
C TYR A 26 -9.11 6.18 9.14
N LEU A 27 -8.92 7.27 8.39
CA LEU A 27 -9.96 8.24 8.05
C LEU A 27 -10.66 7.91 6.73
N ALA A 28 -10.20 6.90 6.00
CA ALA A 28 -10.94 6.38 4.86
C ALA A 28 -12.24 5.74 5.38
N SER A 29 -13.39 6.21 4.86
CA SER A 29 -14.72 5.72 5.24
C SER A 29 -14.81 4.24 4.94
N SER A 30 -14.92 3.42 5.99
CA SER A 30 -14.85 1.97 5.86
C SER A 30 -16.20 1.31 5.59
N SER A 31 -17.35 1.98 5.81
CA SER A 31 -18.66 1.40 5.46
C SER A 31 -19.78 2.45 5.39
N PRO A 32 -20.52 2.57 4.28
CA PRO A 32 -20.17 2.06 2.96
C PRO A 32 -19.06 2.93 2.36
N ASP A 33 -18.03 2.30 1.79
CA ASP A 33 -17.08 3.05 0.97
C ASP A 33 -17.78 3.50 -0.33
N GLY A 34 -17.10 4.33 -1.13
CA GLY A 34 -17.70 4.84 -2.37
C GLY A 34 -18.03 3.74 -3.38
N LEU A 35 -17.30 2.61 -3.33
CA LEU A 35 -17.51 1.47 -4.21
C LEU A 35 -18.73 0.67 -3.75
N ASP A 36 -18.83 0.37 -2.46
CA ASP A 36 -19.95 -0.31 -1.81
C ASP A 36 -21.26 0.44 -2.02
N SER A 37 -21.24 1.76 -1.93
CA SER A 37 -22.42 2.58 -2.22
C SER A 37 -22.94 2.37 -3.65
N ALA A 38 -22.03 2.14 -4.61
CA ALA A 38 -22.40 1.89 -6.00
C ALA A 38 -22.80 0.43 -6.24
N THR A 39 -22.16 -0.53 -5.57
CA THR A 39 -22.43 -1.97 -5.74
C THR A 39 -23.69 -2.42 -5.00
N LEU A 40 -24.06 -1.74 -3.91
CA LEU A 40 -25.28 -1.96 -3.13
C LEU A 40 -26.50 -1.21 -3.68
N GLN A 41 -26.34 -0.37 -4.69
CA GLN A 41 -27.44 0.34 -5.33
C GLN A 41 -28.46 -0.67 -5.90
N GLY A 42 -29.67 -0.72 -5.32
CA GLY A 42 -30.71 -1.71 -5.68
C GLY A 42 -30.85 -2.88 -4.70
N CYS A 43 -29.99 -2.94 -3.67
CA CYS A 43 -30.08 -3.86 -2.54
C CYS A 43 -30.39 -3.12 -1.24
N GLN A 44 -31.03 -3.84 -0.32
CA GLN A 44 -31.22 -3.45 1.06
C GLN A 44 -30.39 -4.38 1.94
N VAL A 45 -29.55 -3.79 2.81
CA VAL A 45 -28.78 -4.55 3.80
C VAL A 45 -29.72 -4.85 4.98
N VAL A 46 -29.97 -6.12 5.25
CA VAL A 46 -30.85 -6.60 6.32
C VAL A 46 -30.04 -7.46 7.28
N GLU A 47 -29.97 -7.04 8.53
CA GLU A 47 -29.22 -7.76 9.57
C GLU A 47 -30.03 -8.97 10.07
N THR A 48 -29.49 -10.17 9.89
CA THR A 48 -30.13 -11.44 10.25
C THR A 48 -29.30 -12.16 11.33
N ALA A 49 -29.85 -13.19 11.98
CA ALA A 49 -29.13 -14.01 12.96
C ALA A 49 -27.84 -14.66 12.42
N ASP A 50 -27.73 -14.83 11.10
CA ASP A 50 -26.56 -15.38 10.40
C ASP A 50 -25.60 -14.29 9.86
N GLY A 51 -25.85 -13.01 10.15
CA GLY A 51 -25.07 -11.86 9.66
C GLY A 51 -25.86 -10.93 8.72
N GLU A 52 -25.15 -9.98 8.12
CA GLU A 52 -25.71 -9.06 7.12
C GLU A 52 -26.11 -9.82 5.85
N GLN A 53 -27.36 -9.67 5.40
CA GLN A 53 -27.86 -10.25 4.16
C GLN A 53 -28.35 -9.15 3.21
N LEU A 54 -28.03 -9.30 1.92
CA LEU A 54 -28.49 -8.40 0.87
C LEU A 54 -29.81 -8.90 0.29
N GLN A 55 -30.86 -8.07 0.36
CA GLN A 55 -32.15 -8.33 -0.28
C GLN A 55 -32.38 -7.33 -1.42
N GLY A 56 -32.61 -7.81 -2.65
CA GLY A 56 -32.87 -6.95 -3.80
C GLY A 56 -32.25 -7.50 -5.08
N ASP A 57 -31.87 -6.63 -6.01
CA ASP A 57 -31.13 -6.98 -7.23
C ASP A 57 -29.96 -5.99 -7.35
N CYS A 58 -28.74 -6.45 -7.08
CA CYS A 58 -27.55 -5.62 -7.14
C CYS A 58 -26.28 -6.42 -7.46
N ILE A 59 -25.22 -5.71 -7.84
CA ILE A 59 -23.95 -6.30 -8.26
C ILE A 59 -23.27 -7.06 -7.12
N ALA A 60 -23.41 -6.58 -5.87
CA ALA A 60 -22.79 -7.20 -4.70
C ALA A 60 -23.30 -8.63 -4.41
N GLN A 61 -24.49 -9.01 -4.84
CA GLN A 61 -25.00 -10.39 -4.66
C GLN A 61 -24.23 -11.44 -5.48
N HIS A 62 -23.51 -11.02 -6.50
CA HIS A 62 -22.69 -11.88 -7.35
C HIS A 62 -21.21 -11.83 -6.97
N ALA A 63 -20.88 -11.32 -5.78
CA ALA A 63 -19.54 -11.39 -5.23
C ALA A 63 -19.22 -12.86 -4.89
N ASP A 64 -18.58 -13.55 -5.83
CA ASP A 64 -18.12 -14.92 -5.64
C ASP A 64 -16.91 -14.98 -4.72
N ARG A 65 -16.72 -16.12 -4.03
CA ARG A 65 -15.56 -16.30 -3.17
C ARG A 65 -14.25 -16.34 -3.94
N HIS A 66 -13.37 -15.36 -3.75
CA HIS A 66 -12.10 -15.28 -4.47
C HIS A 66 -11.00 -16.09 -3.78
N ALA A 67 -10.08 -16.69 -4.56
CA ALA A 67 -8.99 -17.53 -4.03
C ALA A 67 -8.04 -16.82 -3.04
N LEU A 68 -8.10 -15.48 -2.99
CA LEU A 68 -7.31 -14.64 -2.10
C LEU A 68 -8.08 -14.16 -0.86
N GLU A 69 -9.34 -14.54 -0.67
CA GLU A 69 -10.10 -14.21 0.55
C GLU A 69 -9.46 -14.80 1.81
N GLN A 70 -8.75 -15.90 1.67
CA GLN A 70 -8.02 -16.53 2.77
C GLN A 70 -6.62 -15.93 2.98
N SER A 71 -6.25 -14.93 2.19
CA SER A 71 -4.95 -14.28 2.29
C SER A 71 -4.86 -13.47 3.59
N PRO A 72 -3.72 -13.51 4.29
CA PRO A 72 -3.50 -12.69 5.48
C PRO A 72 -3.48 -11.18 5.19
N LEU A 73 -3.60 -10.75 3.93
CA LEU A 73 -3.71 -9.36 3.48
C LEU A 73 -5.07 -9.04 2.84
N ALA A 74 -6.03 -9.98 2.89
CA ALA A 74 -7.38 -9.76 2.40
C ALA A 74 -8.06 -8.60 3.15
N ASP A 75 -8.91 -7.87 2.44
CA ASP A 75 -9.64 -6.70 2.96
C ASP A 75 -8.74 -5.62 3.59
N TYR A 76 -7.50 -5.51 3.08
CA TYR A 76 -6.48 -4.61 3.62
C TYR A 76 -6.16 -4.86 5.11
N SER A 77 -6.53 -6.01 5.66
CA SER A 77 -6.28 -6.39 7.06
C SER A 77 -4.98 -7.18 7.21
N LEU A 78 -4.45 -7.27 8.43
CA LEU A 78 -3.36 -8.17 8.79
C LEU A 78 -3.89 -9.38 9.57
N GLY A 79 -4.07 -10.48 8.85
CA GLY A 79 -4.57 -11.74 9.38
C GLY A 79 -6.05 -11.68 9.77
N GLY A 80 -6.88 -10.97 9.00
CA GLY A 80 -8.33 -10.90 9.21
C GLY A 80 -8.75 -10.08 10.44
N ARG A 81 -7.89 -9.17 10.92
CA ARG A 81 -8.20 -8.31 12.07
C ARG A 81 -8.72 -6.96 11.61
N ASP A 82 -9.96 -6.65 11.97
CA ASP A 82 -10.58 -5.36 11.68
C ASP A 82 -9.76 -4.20 12.27
N GLY A 83 -9.68 -3.09 11.54
CA GLY A 83 -8.93 -1.90 11.95
C GLY A 83 -7.40 -2.01 11.80
N THR A 84 -6.87 -3.03 11.11
CA THR A 84 -5.43 -3.12 10.80
C THR A 84 -5.04 -2.57 9.43
N GLY A 85 -5.99 -1.96 8.71
CA GLY A 85 -5.83 -1.29 7.41
C GLY A 85 -4.58 -0.40 7.30
N GLY A 86 -4.41 0.50 8.26
CA GLY A 86 -3.26 1.40 8.28
C GLY A 86 -1.92 0.68 8.44
N VAL A 87 -1.86 -0.41 9.20
CA VAL A 87 -0.64 -1.20 9.40
C VAL A 87 -0.27 -1.98 8.14
N ALA A 88 -1.26 -2.56 7.45
CA ALA A 88 -1.07 -3.19 6.14
C ALA A 88 -0.54 -2.17 5.11
N GLY A 89 -1.09 -0.95 5.10
CA GLY A 89 -0.62 0.15 4.26
C GLY A 89 0.84 0.52 4.53
N VAL A 90 1.22 0.69 5.80
CA VAL A 90 2.62 0.97 6.19
C VAL A 90 3.57 -0.15 5.77
N ALA A 91 3.17 -1.41 5.94
CA ALA A 91 3.96 -2.56 5.52
C ALA A 91 4.20 -2.55 4.00
N GLY A 92 3.17 -2.26 3.20
CA GLY A 92 3.30 -2.14 1.74
C GLY A 92 4.27 -1.04 1.31
N VAL A 93 4.22 0.14 1.95
CA VAL A 93 5.15 1.23 1.70
C VAL A 93 6.59 0.83 2.06
N ALA A 94 6.80 0.20 3.21
CA ALA A 94 8.12 -0.25 3.65
C ALA A 94 8.75 -1.22 2.65
N VAL A 95 7.99 -2.22 2.19
CA VAL A 95 8.45 -3.18 1.17
C VAL A 95 8.84 -2.47 -0.12
N THR A 96 8.01 -1.54 -0.60
CA THR A 96 8.26 -0.80 -1.84
C THR A 96 9.55 0.03 -1.76
N VAL A 97 9.76 0.74 -0.64
CA VAL A 97 10.98 1.53 -0.41
C VAL A 97 12.20 0.63 -0.39
N LEU A 98 12.15 -0.52 0.29
CA LEU A 98 13.26 -1.48 0.31
C LEU A 98 13.61 -2.00 -1.09
N LEU A 99 12.60 -2.39 -1.87
CA LEU A 99 12.81 -2.88 -3.24
C LEU A 99 13.40 -1.80 -4.15
N ALA A 100 12.83 -0.59 -4.14
CA ALA A 100 13.31 0.52 -4.95
C ALA A 100 14.74 0.94 -4.58
N SER A 101 15.03 1.04 -3.28
CA SER A 101 16.36 1.41 -2.77
C SER A 101 17.40 0.34 -3.12
N GLY A 102 17.05 -0.93 -2.95
CA GLY A 102 17.92 -2.07 -3.29
C GLY A 102 18.23 -2.12 -4.77
N ALA A 103 17.22 -1.97 -5.64
CA ALA A 103 17.39 -1.93 -7.08
C ALA A 103 18.30 -0.76 -7.50
N PHE A 104 18.05 0.45 -6.97
CA PHE A 104 18.87 1.62 -7.28
C PHE A 104 20.33 1.43 -6.83
N TRP A 105 20.55 0.85 -5.65
CA TRP A 105 21.89 0.59 -5.13
C TRP A 105 22.67 -0.41 -6.00
N LEU A 106 22.01 -1.49 -6.44
CA LEU A 106 22.62 -2.47 -7.35
C LEU A 106 23.03 -1.83 -8.68
N ILE A 107 22.16 -1.01 -9.27
CA ILE A 107 22.45 -0.28 -10.51
C ILE A 107 23.57 0.75 -10.31
N ALA A 108 23.58 1.46 -9.19
CA ALA A 108 24.63 2.44 -8.89
C ALA A 108 25.99 1.76 -8.65
N ARG A 109 26.00 0.57 -8.04
CA ARG A 109 27.21 -0.23 -7.81
C ARG A 109 27.80 -0.74 -9.11
N SER A 110 26.98 -1.25 -10.04
CA SER A 110 27.47 -1.75 -11.33
C SER A 110 28.15 -0.64 -12.15
N ARG A 111 27.61 0.58 -12.14
CA ARG A 111 28.21 1.73 -12.82
C ARG A 111 29.58 2.14 -12.29
N ARG A 112 29.84 1.98 -10.98
CA ARG A 112 31.15 2.29 -10.38
C ARG A 112 32.19 1.23 -10.68
N ALA A 113 31.78 -0.04 -10.79
CA ALA A 113 32.68 -1.13 -11.16
C ALA A 113 33.15 -1.05 -12.62
N SER A 114 32.40 -0.36 -13.49
CA SER A 114 32.74 -0.14 -14.89
C SER A 114 33.61 1.10 -15.15
N ALA A 115 33.98 1.88 -14.13
CA ALA A 115 34.84 3.04 -14.32
C ALA A 115 36.29 2.58 -14.59
N PRO A 116 36.85 2.80 -15.81
CA PRO A 116 38.22 2.41 -16.10
C PRO A 116 39.17 3.28 -15.27
N ALA A 117 40.17 2.66 -14.66
CA ALA A 117 41.24 3.38 -13.98
C ALA A 117 41.90 4.37 -14.96
N ALA A 118 41.86 5.66 -14.65
CA ALA A 118 42.52 6.68 -15.45
C ALA A 118 44.03 6.38 -15.50
N PRO A 119 44.69 6.42 -16.67
CA PRO A 119 46.12 6.17 -16.75
C PRO A 119 46.88 7.26 -16.00
N ALA A 120 47.77 6.83 -15.09
CA ALA A 120 48.76 7.70 -14.48
C ALA A 120 49.66 8.26 -15.59
N VAL A 121 49.58 9.57 -15.81
CA VAL A 121 50.52 10.27 -16.69
C VAL A 121 51.74 10.60 -15.84
N GLU A 122 52.79 9.81 -16.02
CA GLU A 122 54.13 10.05 -15.47
C GLU A 122 54.83 11.17 -16.25
N HIS A 123 55.70 11.91 -15.56
CA HIS A 123 56.26 13.22 -15.92
C HIS A 123 57.29 13.21 -17.06
#